data_AF-A0A1H7VFD8-F1
#
_entry.id   AF-A0A1H7VFD8-F1
#
_cell.length_a   1.000
_cell.length_b   1.000
_cell.length_c   1.000
_cell.angle_alpha   90.00
_cell.angle_beta   90.00
_cell.angle_gamma   90.00
#
_symmetry.space_group_name_H-M   'P 1'
#
loop_
_entity.id
_entity.type
_entity.pdbx_description
1 polymer ?
#
loop_
_entity_poly.entity_id
_entity_poly.type
_entity_poly.pdbx_seq_one_letter_code
_entity_poly.pdbx_strand_id
1 'polypeptide(L)'
;MTALVMPVHGRWTWDARGEGRAVRVSTHVEAGLLNLSLWRGETCVGTARLAPEDVAQLVTGLTDGLSALAARPRVLAPDAGRVAELETRLARLEQRREPLWRRAADAAGGWAVRKAARRPR
;
A
#
# COMPACT_ATOMS: atom_id res chain seq x y z
N MET A 1 39.21 -29.83 17.23
CA MET A 1 38.11 -29.12 16.54
C MET A 1 37.46 -28.19 17.54
N THR A 2 37.76 -26.90 17.49
CA THR A 2 37.16 -25.92 18.41
C THR A 2 35.83 -25.47 17.81
N ALA A 3 34.72 -25.94 18.37
CA ALA A 3 33.41 -25.39 18.05
C ALA A 3 33.32 -23.98 18.65
N LEU A 4 33.25 -22.97 17.80
CA LEU A 4 32.92 -21.61 18.24
C LEU A 4 31.46 -21.62 18.69
N VAL A 5 31.22 -21.23 19.94
CA VAL A 5 29.87 -21.03 20.47
C VAL A 5 29.17 -20.01 19.58
N MET A 6 28.06 -20.43 18.96
CA MET A 6 27.26 -19.55 18.12
C MET A 6 26.76 -18.36 18.96
N PRO A 7 26.89 -17.11 18.47
CA PRO A 7 26.40 -15.95 19.18
C PRO A 7 24.93 -16.13 19.57
N VAL A 8 24.64 -15.86 20.85
CA VAL A 8 23.37 -16.13 21.54
C VAL A 8 22.20 -15.31 20.95
N HIS A 9 22.50 -14.29 20.14
CA HIS A 9 21.53 -13.36 19.55
C HIS A 9 21.43 -13.51 18.03
N GLY A 10 21.39 -14.76 17.55
CA GLY A 10 21.08 -15.03 16.16
C GLY A 10 19.63 -14.70 15.84
N ARG A 11 19.34 -13.61 15.12
CA ARG A 11 17.97 -13.34 14.64
C ARG A 11 17.73 -14.09 13.34
N TRP A 12 16.74 -14.98 13.35
CA TRP A 12 16.27 -15.70 12.18
C TRP A 12 15.13 -14.97 11.48
N THR A 13 15.10 -15.03 10.15
CA THR A 13 13.98 -14.61 9.31
C THR A 13 13.74 -15.69 8.25
N TRP A 14 12.50 -16.14 8.11
CA TRP A 14 12.15 -17.22 7.18
C TRP A 14 11.93 -16.68 5.77
N ASP A 15 12.36 -17.45 4.77
CA ASP A 15 12.17 -17.13 3.36
C ASP A 15 10.72 -17.43 2.95
N ALA A 16 10.07 -16.48 2.27
CA ALA A 16 8.68 -16.61 1.82
C ALA A 16 8.41 -17.82 0.91
N ARG A 17 9.45 -18.34 0.24
CA ARG A 17 9.34 -19.52 -0.61
C ARG A 17 9.19 -20.82 0.20
N GLY A 18 9.45 -20.83 1.51
CA GLY A 18 9.37 -22.03 2.36
C GLY A 18 10.57 -22.98 2.22
N GLU A 19 10.35 -24.30 2.37
CA GLU A 19 11.34 -25.37 2.23
C GLU A 19 12.54 -25.27 3.20
N GLY A 20 12.28 -24.85 4.43
CA GLY A 20 13.32 -24.67 5.45
C GLY A 20 14.36 -23.61 5.09
N ARG A 21 14.07 -22.71 4.15
CA ARG A 21 14.99 -21.61 3.80
C ARG A 21 14.86 -20.45 4.78
N ALA A 22 15.99 -19.91 5.18
CA ALA A 22 16.02 -18.80 6.11
C ALA A 22 17.28 -17.94 5.96
N VAL A 23 17.21 -16.75 6.55
CA VAL A 23 18.34 -15.84 6.75
C VAL A 23 18.59 -15.74 8.25
N ARG A 24 19.85 -15.80 8.66
CA ARG A 24 20.27 -15.57 10.04
C ARG A 24 21.30 -14.45 10.11
N VAL A 25 21.06 -13.51 11.02
CA VAL A 25 22.05 -12.49 11.42
C VAL A 25 22.75 -12.96 12.68
N SER A 26 24.08 -12.98 12.70
CA SER A 26 24.89 -13.25 13.89
C SER A 26 25.93 -12.15 14.10
N THR A 27 26.01 -11.59 15.30
CA THR A 27 26.95 -10.50 15.62
C THR A 27 28.24 -11.06 16.22
N HIS A 28 29.38 -10.57 15.74
CA HIS A 28 30.71 -10.89 16.25
C HIS A 28 31.36 -9.61 16.78
N VAL A 29 31.07 -9.25 18.02
CA VAL A 29 31.47 -7.98 18.66
C VAL A 29 32.99 -7.78 18.62
N GLU A 30 33.75 -8.81 19.02
CA GLU A 30 35.23 -8.74 19.03
C GLU A 30 35.84 -8.52 17.65
N ALA A 31 35.18 -9.00 16.60
CA ALA A 31 35.63 -8.82 15.23
C ALA A 31 35.09 -7.53 14.59
N GLY A 32 34.16 -6.82 15.25
CA GLY A 32 33.46 -5.67 14.68
C GLY A 32 32.61 -6.01 13.46
N LEU A 33 32.15 -7.26 13.33
CA LEU A 33 31.47 -7.76 12.12
C LEU A 33 30.09 -8.32 12.42
N LEU A 34 29.22 -8.24 11.41
CA LEU A 34 27.95 -8.94 11.38
C LEU A 34 27.96 -9.97 10.25
N ASN A 35 27.55 -11.20 10.57
CA ASN A 35 27.41 -12.27 9.59
C ASN A 35 25.94 -12.40 9.18
N LEU A 36 25.68 -12.22 7.89
CA LEU A 36 24.40 -12.55 7.26
C LEU A 36 24.56 -13.90 6.56
N SER A 37 23.82 -14.91 7.00
CA SER A 37 23.94 -16.28 6.48
C SER A 37 22.62 -16.77 5.90
N LEU A 38 22.70 -17.46 4.77
CA LEU A 38 21.59 -18.12 4.07
C LEU A 38 21.59 -19.60 4.43
N TRP A 39 20.42 -20.12 4.77
CA TRP A 39 20.24 -21.49 5.23
C TRP A 39 19.21 -22.23 4.39
N ARG A 40 19.38 -23.55 4.29
CA ARG A 40 18.40 -24.50 3.75
C ARG A 40 18.34 -25.71 4.68
N GLY A 41 17.24 -25.85 5.41
CA GLY A 41 17.16 -26.77 6.53
C GLY A 41 18.22 -26.43 7.56
N GLU A 42 19.02 -27.43 7.94
CA GLU A 42 20.11 -27.27 8.91
C GLU A 42 21.46 -26.91 8.27
N THR A 43 21.51 -26.68 6.95
CA THR A 43 22.76 -26.39 6.23
C THR A 43 22.87 -24.91 5.88
N CYS A 44 24.00 -24.30 6.26
CA CYS A 44 24.37 -22.97 5.78
C CYS A 44 24.87 -23.07 4.33
N VAL A 45 24.20 -22.39 3.40
CA VAL A 45 24.49 -22.44 1.96
C VAL A 45 25.17 -21.17 1.43
N GLY A 46 25.34 -20.15 2.27
CA GLY A 46 26.12 -18.95 1.94
C GLY A 46 26.22 -17.99 3.12
N THR A 47 27.31 -17.22 3.18
CA THR A 47 27.55 -16.24 4.25
C THR A 47 28.21 -14.99 3.69
N ALA A 48 27.72 -13.83 4.09
CA ALA A 48 28.38 -12.54 3.94
C ALA A 48 28.84 -12.04 5.32
N ARG A 49 30.05 -11.48 5.37
CA ARG A 49 30.58 -10.79 6.55
C ARG A 49 30.56 -9.30 6.25
N LEU A 50 29.86 -8.53 7.06
CA LEU A 50 29.58 -7.12 6.79
C LEU A 50 30.16 -6.25 7.90
N ALA A 51 30.82 -5.18 7.50
CA ALA A 51 31.20 -4.10 8.41
C ALA A 51 29.96 -3.27 8.80
N PRO A 52 30.01 -2.51 9.92
CA PRO A 52 28.86 -1.73 10.39
C PRO A 52 28.28 -0.76 9.34
N GLU A 53 29.13 -0.14 8.53
CA GLU A 53 28.76 0.77 7.45
C GLU A 53 27.99 0.06 6.33
N ASP A 54 28.41 -1.15 5.94
CA ASP A 54 27.72 -1.94 4.92
C ASP A 54 26.38 -2.45 5.45
N VAL A 55 26.30 -2.77 6.74
CA VAL A 55 25.02 -3.12 7.39
C VAL A 55 24.08 -1.93 7.39
N ALA A 56 24.55 -0.72 7.64
CA ALA A 56 23.71 0.48 7.58
C ALA A 56 23.14 0.70 6.17
N GLN A 57 23.94 0.48 5.13
CA GLN A 57 23.46 0.51 3.74
C GLN A 57 22.42 -0.57 3.45
N LEU A 58 22.67 -1.81 3.90
CA LEU A 58 21.72 -2.91 3.77
C LEU A 58 20.38 -2.60 4.45
N VAL A 59 20.41 -2.08 5.68
CA VAL A 59 19.20 -1.68 6.42
C VAL A 59 18.43 -0.60 5.67
N THR A 60 19.13 0.39 5.11
CA THR A 60 18.51 1.44 4.28
C THR A 60 17.75 0.82 3.11
N GLY A 61 18.38 -0.07 2.33
CA GLY A 61 17.73 -0.75 1.22
C GLY A 61 16.53 -1.61 1.65
N LEU A 62 16.60 -2.27 2.81
CA LEU A 62 15.48 -3.02 3.37
C LEU A 62 14.30 -2.11 3.74
N THR A 63 14.56 -0.98 4.39
CA THR A 63 13.54 0.00 4.79
C THR A 63 12.90 0.69 3.58
N ASP A 64 13.69 1.03 2.57
CA ASP A 64 13.19 1.61 1.31
C ASP A 64 12.29 0.61 0.57
N GLY A 65 12.73 -0.64 0.44
CA GLY A 65 11.94 -1.71 -0.14
C GLY A 65 10.62 -1.94 0.61
N LEU A 66 10.65 -1.95 1.95
CA LEU A 66 9.45 -2.07 2.79
C LEU A 66 8.50 -0.88 2.57
N SER A 67 9.04 0.33 2.47
CA SER A 67 8.25 1.56 2.23
C SER A 67 7.59 1.51 0.86
N ALA A 68 8.30 1.06 -0.17
CA ALA A 68 7.75 0.88 -1.52
C ALA A 68 6.63 -0.17 -1.55
N LEU A 69 6.74 -1.25 -0.77
CA LEU A 69 5.68 -2.25 -0.65
C LEU A 69 4.45 -1.72 0.10
N ALA A 70 4.65 -0.87 1.12
CA ALA A 70 3.56 -0.24 1.85
C ALA A 70 2.83 0.84 1.03
N ALA A 71 3.56 1.57 0.19
CA ALA A 71 3.01 2.59 -0.70
C ALA A 71 2.15 2.02 -1.84
N ARG A 72 2.26 0.72 -2.14
CA ARG A 72 1.37 0.06 -3.11
C ARG A 72 -0.07 0.15 -2.59
N PRO A 73 -1.00 0.78 -3.33
CA PRO A 73 -2.39 0.85 -2.90
C PRO A 73 -2.91 -0.56 -2.70
N ARG A 74 -3.17 -0.94 -1.45
CA ARG A 74 -3.99 -2.13 -1.19
C ARG A 74 -5.39 -1.75 -1.62
N VAL A 75 -5.87 -2.33 -2.72
CA VAL A 75 -7.31 -2.41 -2.96
C VAL A 75 -7.85 -3.30 -1.84
N LEU A 76 -8.15 -2.68 -0.70
CA LEU A 76 -9.03 -3.30 0.28
C LEU A 76 -10.32 -3.55 -0.48
N ALA A 77 -10.81 -4.79 -0.44
CA ALA A 77 -12.10 -5.10 -1.02
C ALA A 77 -13.08 -4.00 -0.59
N PRO A 78 -13.76 -3.33 -1.53
CA PRO A 78 -14.65 -2.23 -1.18
C PRO A 78 -15.61 -2.75 -0.11
N ASP A 79 -15.63 -2.07 1.02
CA ASP A 79 -16.69 -2.31 1.99
C ASP A 79 -18.01 -2.00 1.28
N ALA A 80 -18.78 -3.05 0.99
CA ALA A 80 -20.01 -2.96 0.24
C ALA A 80 -20.98 -1.96 0.90
N GLY A 81 -20.94 -1.83 2.23
CA GLY A 81 -21.71 -0.84 2.97
C GLY A 81 -21.27 0.59 2.65
N ARG A 82 -19.96 0.83 2.64
CA ARG A 82 -19.40 2.15 2.30
C ARG A 82 -19.65 2.55 0.85
N VAL A 83 -19.62 1.60 -0.09
CA VAL A 83 -19.96 1.86 -1.50
C VAL A 83 -21.43 2.24 -1.63
N ALA A 84 -22.34 1.46 -1.04
CA ALA A 84 -23.78 1.74 -1.08
C ALA A 84 -24.13 3.10 -0.44
N GLU A 85 -23.43 3.48 0.65
CA GLU A 85 -23.59 4.79 1.28
C GLU A 85 -23.17 5.94 0.34
N LEU A 86 -22.02 5.78 -0.34
CA LEU A 86 -21.51 6.77 -1.28
C LEU A 86 -22.45 6.92 -2.49
N GLU A 87 -22.97 5.83 -3.03
CA GLU A 87 -23.96 5.85 -4.11
C GLU A 87 -25.23 6.58 -3.70
N THR A 88 -25.75 6.28 -2.50
CA THR A 88 -26.93 6.97 -1.94
C THR A 88 -26.67 8.46 -1.74
N ARG A 89 -25.46 8.84 -1.31
CA ARG A 89 -25.06 10.24 -1.15
C ARG A 89 -24.94 10.95 -2.49
N LEU A 90 -24.39 10.29 -3.52
CA LEU A 90 -24.27 10.83 -4.87
C LEU A 90 -25.65 11.07 -5.48
N ALA A 91 -26.56 10.09 -5.39
CA ALA A 91 -27.94 10.23 -5.86
C ALA A 91 -28.65 11.42 -5.21
N ARG A 92 -28.45 11.65 -3.90
CA ARG A 92 -28.99 12.83 -3.19
C ARG A 92 -28.38 14.15 -3.66
N LEU A 93 -27.13 14.18 -4.09
CA LEU A 93 -26.49 15.38 -4.65
C LEU A 93 -27.02 15.68 -6.05
N GLU A 94 -27.19 14.65 -6.87
CA GLU A 94 -27.76 14.77 -8.21
C GLU A 94 -29.20 15.24 -8.17
N GLN A 95 -30.02 14.72 -7.25
CA GLN A 95 -31.41 15.17 -7.05
C GLN A 95 -31.50 16.64 -6.62
N ARG A 96 -30.56 17.11 -5.79
CA ARG A 96 -30.52 18.53 -5.35
C ARG A 96 -30.09 19.48 -6.46
N ARG A 97 -29.37 18.97 -7.46
CA ARG A 97 -29.02 19.75 -8.65
C ARG A 97 -30.23 19.79 -9.56
N GLU A 98 -31.07 20.80 -9.39
CA GLU A 98 -32.03 21.14 -10.44
C GLU A 98 -31.24 21.45 -11.72
N PRO A 99 -31.46 20.74 -12.83
CA PRO A 99 -30.70 20.99 -14.03
C PRO A 99 -30.98 22.42 -14.47
N LEU A 100 -29.94 23.24 -14.63
CA LEU A 100 -30.08 24.63 -15.08
C LEU A 100 -30.87 24.73 -16.40
N TRP A 101 -30.83 23.68 -17.22
CA TRP A 101 -31.64 23.57 -18.44
C TRP A 101 -33.15 23.50 -18.19
N ARG A 102 -33.64 22.90 -17.08
CA ARG A 102 -35.06 22.87 -16.74
C ARG A 102 -35.60 24.26 -16.42
N ARG A 103 -34.86 25.04 -15.62
CA ARG A 103 -35.20 26.44 -15.33
C ARG A 103 -35.23 27.30 -16.60
N ALA A 104 -34.29 27.07 -17.51
CA ALA A 104 -34.25 27.75 -18.80
C ALA A 104 -35.44 27.35 -19.70
N ALA A 105 -35.81 26.07 -19.72
CA ALA A 105 -36.95 25.57 -20.48
C ALA A 105 -38.28 26.12 -19.96
N ASP A 106 -38.47 26.19 -18.64
CA ASP A 106 -39.68 26.76 -18.03
C ASP A 106 -39.80 28.28 -18.30
N ALA A 107 -38.68 29.00 -18.26
CA ALA A 107 -38.64 30.42 -18.62
C ALA A 107 -39.01 30.66 -20.10
N ALA A 108 -38.50 29.82 -21.01
CA ALA A 108 -38.80 29.87 -22.43
C ALA A 108 -40.27 29.50 -22.72
N GLY A 109 -40.79 28.45 -22.07
CA GLY A 109 -42.20 28.05 -22.16
C GLY A 109 -43.14 29.14 -21.67
N GLY A 110 -42.84 29.76 -20.53
CA GLY A 110 -43.61 30.89 -20.01
C GLY A 110 -43.58 32.12 -20.93
N TRP A 111 -42.45 32.39 -21.59
CA TRP A 111 -42.36 33.46 -22.59
C TRP A 111 -43.23 33.18 -23.82
N ALA A 112 -43.22 31.94 -24.32
CA ALA A 112 -44.04 31.52 -25.46
C ALA A 112 -45.55 31.63 -25.17
N VAL A 113 -46.01 31.20 -23.98
CA VAL A 113 -47.41 31.33 -23.54
C VAL A 113 -47.83 32.80 -23.45
N ARG A 114 -47.00 33.66 -22.84
CA ARG A 114 -47.28 35.11 -22.76
C ARG A 114 -47.36 35.76 -24.14
N LYS A 115 -46.51 35.34 -25.08
CA LYS A 115 -46.53 35.84 -26.47
C LYS A 115 -47.79 35.40 -27.21
N ALA A 116 -48.23 34.16 -27.02
CA ALA A 116 -49.46 33.64 -27.62
C ALA A 116 -50.71 34.37 -27.08
N ALA A 117 -50.76 34.66 -25.78
CA ALA A 117 -51.86 35.40 -25.16
C ALA A 117 -51.94 36.89 -25.57
N ARG A 118 -50.85 37.46 -26.09
CA ARG A 118 -50.77 38.86 -26.54
C ARG A 118 -51.06 39.06 -28.04
N ARG A 119 -51.40 38.00 -28.78
CA ARG A 119 -51.82 38.15 -30.19
C ARG A 119 -53.27 38.65 -30.23
N PRO A 120 -53.55 39.86 -30.75
CA PRO A 120 -54.93 40.28 -31.02
C PRO A 120 -55.49 39.43 -32.17
N ARG A 121 -56.81 39.16 -32.12
CA ARG A 121 -57.58 38.52 -33.19
C ARG A 121 -57.67 39.41 -34.42
#